data_AF-A0A5C6C8Z7-F1
#
_entry.id   AF-A0A5C6C8Z7-F1
#
_cell.length_a   1.000
_cell.length_b   1.000
_cell.length_c   1.000
_cell.angle_alpha   90.00
_cell.angle_beta   90.00
_cell.angle_gamma   90.00
#
_symmetry.space_group_name_H-M   'P 1'
#
loop_
_entity.id
_entity.type
_entity.pdbx_description
1 polymer ?
#
loop_
_entity_poly.entity_id
_entity_poly.type
_entity_poly.pdbx_seq_one_letter_code
_entity_poly.pdbx_strand_id
1 'polypeptide(L)'
;MNSTPSVDRPIPPLESRHGHRGGLPWAWCNLWRNPFGELTREERAELAVVDVAELAAGVQGEKAAVQLIGDCGRGKTTRMLALWRHFPDASYVYLDEDLPCGAIAEGNPLLIDEAQRLPRKVMHRIFAVGLPLVLATHRDLTRALKKAGYRVTTYHLGDTNDARLVLESANRRIEASRLGPGSVPNLSLQDANELVSRFGSDIRGIEGYLYEQVQNQAYSDGEMRFVDCVRKGRGLYL
;
A
#
# COMPACT_ATOMS: atom_id res chain seq x y z
N MET A 1 -46.88 6.82 -43.58
CA MET A 1 -45.95 5.82 -44.13
C MET A 1 -44.69 5.86 -43.27
N ASN A 2 -44.64 5.07 -42.21
CA ASN A 2 -43.49 4.98 -41.32
C ASN A 2 -42.81 3.63 -41.55
N SER A 3 -41.58 3.68 -42.06
CA SER A 3 -40.74 2.51 -42.27
C SER A 3 -39.90 2.26 -41.03
N THR A 4 -40.17 1.16 -40.34
CA THR A 4 -39.24 0.50 -39.41
C THR A 4 -38.18 -0.28 -40.21
N PRO A 5 -36.91 -0.31 -39.78
CA PRO A 5 -36.00 -1.37 -40.19
C PRO A 5 -35.86 -2.44 -39.11
N SER A 6 -35.87 -3.67 -39.59
CA SER A 6 -35.86 -4.94 -38.88
C SER A 6 -34.44 -5.53 -38.79
N VAL A 7 -34.08 -5.98 -37.58
CA VAL A 7 -33.51 -7.29 -37.21
C VAL A 7 -32.17 -7.79 -37.82
N ASP A 8 -31.29 -8.11 -36.87
CA ASP A 8 -30.26 -9.16 -36.79
C ASP A 8 -29.44 -9.55 -38.03
N ARG A 9 -28.13 -9.35 -37.91
CA ARG A 9 -27.12 -10.20 -38.54
C ARG A 9 -26.25 -10.84 -37.47
N PRO A 10 -25.98 -12.15 -37.52
CA PRO A 10 -25.08 -12.82 -36.60
C PRO A 10 -23.64 -12.36 -36.85
N ILE A 11 -22.93 -12.08 -35.76
CA ILE A 11 -21.50 -11.76 -35.75
C ILE A 11 -20.73 -13.06 -36.09
N PRO A 12 -19.85 -13.09 -37.10
CA PRO A 12 -19.06 -14.27 -37.40
C PRO A 12 -18.00 -14.51 -36.30
N PRO A 13 -17.62 -15.77 -36.03
CA PRO A 13 -16.64 -16.09 -35.00
C PRO A 13 -15.27 -15.51 -35.39
N LEU A 14 -14.62 -14.87 -34.43
CA LEU A 14 -13.28 -14.31 -34.57
C LEU A 14 -12.26 -15.46 -34.70
N GLU A 15 -12.04 -15.92 -35.92
CA GLU A 15 -10.89 -16.79 -36.21
C GLU A 15 -9.59 -15.99 -36.10
N SER A 16 -8.71 -16.57 -35.30
CA SER A 16 -7.27 -16.32 -35.14
C SER A 16 -6.61 -15.66 -36.36
N ARG A 17 -6.32 -14.37 -36.22
CA ARG A 17 -5.29 -13.68 -36.99
C ARG A 17 -4.35 -12.98 -36.01
N HIS A 18 -3.06 -13.16 -36.23
CA HIS A 18 -1.98 -12.52 -35.47
C HIS A 18 -2.15 -11.00 -35.53
N GLY A 19 -2.84 -10.44 -34.54
CA GLY A 19 -3.04 -9.01 -34.40
C GLY A 19 -2.03 -8.45 -33.40
N HIS A 20 -1.30 -7.42 -33.81
CA HIS A 20 -0.62 -6.52 -32.87
C HIS A 20 -1.55 -6.22 -31.70
N ARG A 21 -1.18 -6.66 -30.49
CA ARG A 21 -1.87 -6.30 -29.24
C ARG A 21 -1.82 -4.77 -29.15
N GLY A 22 -2.98 -4.13 -29.26
CA GLY A 22 -3.08 -2.67 -29.23
C GLY A 22 -2.47 -2.08 -27.96
N GLY A 23 -1.56 -1.11 -28.15
CA GLY A 23 -1.28 0.07 -27.32
C GLY A 23 -0.84 -0.08 -25.85
N LEU A 24 -1.08 -1.20 -25.17
CA LEU A 24 -0.84 -1.32 -23.72
C LEU A 24 0.61 -1.74 -23.41
N PRO A 25 1.36 -0.96 -22.60
CA PRO A 25 2.80 -1.17 -22.42
C PRO A 25 3.19 -2.53 -21.84
N TRP A 26 2.34 -3.16 -21.02
CA TRP A 26 2.65 -4.42 -20.32
C TRP A 26 1.73 -5.58 -20.70
N ALA A 27 0.94 -5.45 -21.77
CA ALA A 27 0.05 -6.52 -22.20
C ALA A 27 0.79 -7.79 -22.63
N TRP A 28 2.09 -7.71 -22.95
CA TRP A 28 2.95 -8.84 -23.27
C TRP A 28 3.13 -9.81 -22.09
N CYS A 29 3.12 -9.30 -20.85
CA CYS A 29 3.18 -10.10 -19.61
C CYS A 29 1.84 -10.15 -18.85
N ASN A 30 0.73 -9.94 -19.55
CA ASN A 30 -0.63 -10.02 -19.00
C ASN A 30 -0.91 -9.01 -17.87
N LEU A 31 -0.33 -7.81 -17.95
CA LEU A 31 -0.61 -6.71 -17.02
C LEU A 31 -1.26 -5.52 -17.73
N TRP A 32 -2.24 -4.88 -17.09
CA TRP A 32 -2.94 -3.71 -17.64
C TRP A 32 -2.31 -2.37 -17.21
N ARG A 33 -1.49 -2.38 -16.16
CA ARG A 33 -0.71 -1.23 -15.66
C ARG A 33 0.62 -1.69 -15.06
N ASN A 34 1.49 -0.73 -14.74
CA ASN A 34 2.63 -0.97 -13.84
C ASN A 34 2.09 -1.26 -12.41
N PRO A 35 2.34 -2.44 -11.83
CA PRO A 35 1.79 -2.82 -10.52
C PRO A 35 2.34 -1.99 -9.36
N PHE A 36 3.48 -1.34 -9.55
CA PHE A 36 4.13 -0.52 -8.53
C PHE A 36 3.85 0.98 -8.67
N GLY A 37 2.98 1.37 -9.61
CA GLY A 37 2.47 2.74 -9.73
C GLY A 37 1.60 3.16 -8.54
N GLU A 38 1.21 4.44 -8.50
CA GLU A 38 0.39 4.97 -7.42
C GLU A 38 -0.94 4.22 -7.28
N LEU A 39 -1.27 3.88 -6.03
CA LEU A 39 -2.51 3.22 -5.64
C LEU A 39 -3.45 4.23 -4.98
N THR A 40 -4.76 4.11 -5.24
CA THR A 40 -5.77 4.84 -4.47
C THR A 40 -5.78 4.41 -3.00
N ARG A 41 -6.47 5.15 -2.14
CA ARG A 41 -6.57 4.78 -0.71
C ARG A 41 -7.26 3.44 -0.53
N GLU A 42 -8.31 3.20 -1.31
CA GLU A 42 -9.11 2.00 -1.31
C GLU A 42 -8.27 0.79 -1.76
N GLU A 43 -7.50 0.94 -2.85
CA GLU A 43 -6.58 -0.10 -3.32
C GLU A 43 -5.48 -0.39 -2.30
N ARG A 44 -4.89 0.64 -1.68
CA ARG A 44 -3.88 0.45 -0.62
C ARG A 44 -4.45 -0.32 0.57
N ALA A 45 -5.69 -0.04 0.96
CA ALA A 45 -6.36 -0.75 2.04
C ALA A 45 -6.63 -2.22 1.67
N GLU A 46 -7.10 -2.47 0.46
CA GLU A 46 -7.44 -3.81 -0.05
C GLU A 46 -6.20 -4.70 -0.20
N LEU A 47 -5.10 -4.15 -0.71
CA LEU A 47 -3.87 -4.91 -0.98
C LEU A 47 -2.96 -5.02 0.23
N ALA A 48 -3.30 -4.40 1.36
CA ALA A 48 -2.50 -4.39 2.57
C ALA A 48 -2.23 -5.80 3.10
N VAL A 49 -0.96 -6.14 3.31
CA VAL A 49 -0.54 -7.38 4.00
C VAL A 49 -0.37 -7.07 5.48
N VAL A 50 -1.45 -7.20 6.23
CA VAL A 50 -1.54 -6.81 7.65
C VAL A 50 -2.52 -7.71 8.39
N ASP A 51 -2.22 -8.04 9.64
CA ASP A 51 -3.21 -8.65 10.55
C ASP A 51 -4.12 -7.54 11.10
N VAL A 52 -5.21 -7.28 10.38
CA VAL A 52 -6.19 -6.26 10.78
C VAL A 52 -6.88 -6.64 12.10
N ALA A 53 -7.09 -7.93 12.37
CA ALA A 53 -7.82 -8.36 13.55
C ALA A 53 -7.02 -8.08 14.83
N GLU A 54 -5.71 -8.34 14.81
CA GLU A 54 -4.80 -8.00 15.90
C GLU A 54 -4.80 -6.48 16.17
N LEU A 55 -4.64 -5.68 15.11
CA LEU A 55 -4.64 -4.22 15.24
C LEU A 55 -5.99 -3.69 15.75
N ALA A 56 -7.11 -4.21 15.22
CA ALA A 56 -8.46 -3.80 15.58
C ALA A 56 -8.79 -4.12 17.04
N ALA A 57 -8.36 -5.27 17.56
CA ALA A 57 -8.52 -5.63 18.97
C ALA A 57 -7.87 -4.60 19.91
N GLY A 58 -6.76 -4.00 19.48
CA GLY A 58 -6.06 -2.94 20.24
C GLY A 58 -6.85 -1.63 20.37
N VAL A 59 -7.83 -1.39 19.49
CA VAL A 59 -8.61 -0.13 19.40
C VAL A 59 -9.99 -0.25 20.07
N GLN A 60 -10.34 -1.41 20.64
CA GLN A 60 -11.66 -1.61 21.24
C GLN A 60 -11.81 -0.93 22.62
N GLY A 61 -12.93 -0.22 22.78
CA GLY A 61 -13.37 0.41 24.03
C GLY A 61 -12.94 1.87 24.17
N GLU A 62 -13.66 2.61 25.01
CA GLU A 62 -13.32 4.00 25.33
C GLU A 62 -11.89 4.12 25.84
N LYS A 63 -11.23 5.23 25.46
CA LYS A 63 -9.84 5.51 25.81
C LYS A 63 -8.86 4.38 25.44
N ALA A 64 -9.13 3.61 24.39
CA ALA A 64 -8.13 2.78 23.73
C ALA A 64 -7.33 3.60 22.72
N ALA A 65 -6.01 3.43 22.68
CA ALA A 65 -5.16 4.05 21.67
C ALA A 65 -4.17 3.04 21.10
N VAL A 66 -4.16 2.90 19.78
CA VAL A 66 -3.10 2.22 19.04
C VAL A 66 -2.14 3.24 18.46
N GLN A 67 -0.85 3.04 18.65
CA GLN A 67 0.21 3.82 18.02
C GLN A 67 0.98 2.97 17.03
N LEU A 68 1.11 3.44 15.80
CA LEU A 68 1.98 2.88 14.76
C LEU A 68 3.20 3.79 14.64
N ILE A 69 4.32 3.39 15.24
CA ILE A 69 5.55 4.19 15.31
C ILE A 69 6.55 3.64 14.31
N GLY A 70 7.11 4.50 13.46
CA GLY A 70 8.22 4.10 12.59
C GLY A 70 8.60 5.19 11.60
N ASP A 71 9.75 5.03 10.96
CA ASP A 71 10.25 5.98 9.95
C ASP A 71 9.37 6.06 8.71
N CYS A 72 9.74 6.94 7.78
CA CYS A 72 9.07 7.06 6.49
C CYS A 72 9.23 5.74 5.72
N GLY A 73 8.23 5.37 4.91
CA GLY A 73 8.31 4.18 4.06
C GLY A 73 8.12 2.83 4.75
N ARG A 74 7.83 2.77 6.07
CA ARG A 74 7.63 1.50 6.80
C ARG A 74 6.21 0.91 6.75
N GLY A 75 5.28 1.55 6.02
CA GLY A 75 3.91 1.05 5.86
C GLY A 75 2.93 1.45 6.98
N LYS A 76 3.14 2.59 7.65
CA LYS A 76 2.19 3.18 8.62
C LYS A 76 0.83 3.46 7.96
N THR A 77 0.83 4.27 6.90
CA THR A 77 -0.38 4.66 6.17
C THR A 77 -1.15 3.46 5.64
N THR A 78 -0.47 2.43 5.12
CA THR A 78 -1.13 1.20 4.64
C THR A 78 -1.91 0.49 5.75
N ARG A 79 -1.32 0.35 6.95
CA ARG A 79 -1.99 -0.21 8.14
C ARG A 79 -3.17 0.67 8.60
N MET A 80 -2.99 1.99 8.57
CA MET A 80 -4.06 2.94 8.89
C MET A 80 -5.26 2.79 7.94
N LEU A 81 -5.02 2.69 6.64
CA LEU A 81 -6.07 2.54 5.64
C LEU A 81 -6.78 1.18 5.73
N ALA A 82 -6.06 0.12 6.06
CA ALA A 82 -6.66 -1.19 6.33
C ALA A 82 -7.59 -1.16 7.56
N LEU A 83 -7.18 -0.49 8.64
CA LEU A 83 -8.03 -0.27 9.82
C LEU A 83 -9.23 0.63 9.51
N TRP A 84 -9.03 1.71 8.75
CA TRP A 84 -10.11 2.60 8.33
C TRP A 84 -11.19 1.83 7.55
N ARG A 85 -10.79 0.97 6.61
CA ARG A 85 -11.72 0.11 5.88
C ARG A 85 -12.43 -0.92 6.77
N HIS A 86 -11.78 -1.37 7.84
CA HIS A 86 -12.35 -2.36 8.77
C HIS A 86 -13.45 -1.77 9.67
N PHE A 87 -13.38 -0.48 10.00
CA PHE A 87 -14.33 0.18 10.89
C PHE A 87 -15.25 1.13 10.10
N PRO A 88 -16.54 0.80 9.92
CA PRO A 88 -17.47 1.61 9.12
C PRO A 88 -17.64 3.06 9.59
N ASP A 89 -17.56 3.27 10.91
CA ASP A 89 -17.76 4.58 11.55
C ASP A 89 -16.44 5.33 11.79
N ALA A 90 -15.33 4.83 11.22
CA ALA A 90 -14.03 5.45 11.41
C ALA A 90 -13.85 6.72 10.58
N SER A 91 -13.16 7.68 11.16
CA SER A 91 -12.68 8.89 10.45
C SER A 91 -11.18 8.83 10.29
N TYR A 92 -10.70 9.08 9.07
CA TYR A 92 -9.28 9.13 8.73
C TYR A 92 -8.86 10.56 8.40
N VAL A 93 -7.82 11.04 9.10
CA VAL A 93 -7.21 12.35 8.86
C VAL A 93 -5.73 12.18 8.59
N TYR A 94 -5.24 12.80 7.51
CA TYR A 94 -3.82 12.93 7.21
C TYR A 94 -3.39 14.36 7.50
N LEU A 95 -2.29 14.53 8.25
CA LEU A 95 -1.73 15.85 8.57
C LEU A 95 -0.53 16.15 7.66
N ASP A 96 -0.74 17.10 6.76
CA ASP A 96 0.31 17.59 5.87
C ASP A 96 1.39 18.37 6.64
N GLU A 97 2.59 18.47 6.06
CA GLU A 97 3.70 19.22 6.63
C GLU A 97 3.54 20.73 6.40
N ASP A 98 3.09 21.10 5.21
CA ASP A 98 3.10 22.47 4.73
C ASP A 98 1.74 23.17 4.91
N LEU A 99 0.70 22.40 5.26
CA LEU A 99 -0.64 22.94 5.46
C LEU A 99 -0.98 23.11 6.94
N PRO A 100 -1.74 24.16 7.30
CA PRO A 100 -2.31 24.28 8.63
C PRO A 100 -3.17 23.05 8.98
N CYS A 101 -3.19 22.69 10.26
CA CYS A 101 -4.08 21.64 10.77
C CYS A 101 -5.55 22.04 10.48
N GLY A 102 -6.18 21.31 9.55
CA GLY A 102 -7.59 21.47 9.23
C GLY A 102 -8.52 20.99 10.35
N ALA A 103 -9.81 21.07 10.10
CA ALA A 103 -10.81 20.47 10.98
C ALA A 103 -10.59 18.95 11.06
N ILE A 104 -10.62 18.40 12.27
CA ILE A 104 -10.52 16.97 12.53
C ILE A 104 -11.95 16.41 12.56
N ALA A 105 -12.28 15.54 11.60
CA ALA A 105 -13.59 14.90 11.57
C ALA A 105 -13.78 14.00 12.79
N GLU A 106 -15.01 13.91 13.28
CA GLU A 106 -15.37 12.96 14.33
C GLU A 106 -15.54 11.56 13.72
N GLY A 107 -15.12 10.53 14.45
CA GLY A 107 -15.28 9.13 14.05
C GLY A 107 -14.87 8.17 15.16
N ASN A 108 -15.27 6.92 15.05
CA ASN A 108 -15.07 5.89 16.06
C ASN A 108 -14.57 4.58 15.43
N PRO A 109 -13.26 4.30 15.43
CA PRO A 109 -12.18 5.13 15.96
C PRO A 109 -11.85 6.37 15.13
N LEU A 110 -11.11 7.31 15.73
CA LEU A 110 -10.45 8.40 15.02
C LEU A 110 -9.01 7.99 14.66
N LEU A 111 -8.71 7.96 13.37
CA LEU A 111 -7.40 7.62 12.82
C LEU A 111 -6.69 8.91 12.36
N ILE A 112 -5.49 9.15 12.88
CA ILE A 112 -4.67 10.32 12.53
C ILE A 112 -3.30 9.87 12.05
N ASP A 113 -3.00 10.11 10.78
CA ASP A 113 -1.68 9.91 10.19
C ASP A 113 -0.81 11.16 10.34
N GLU A 114 0.49 10.95 10.50
CA GLU A 114 1.48 11.97 10.86
C GLU A 114 1.12 12.73 12.16
N ALA A 115 0.61 12.01 13.16
CA ALA A 115 0.06 12.55 14.40
C ALA A 115 1.06 13.39 15.23
N GLN A 116 2.38 13.24 15.04
CA GLN A 116 3.38 14.12 15.66
C GLN A 116 3.25 15.58 15.22
N ARG A 117 2.55 15.85 14.11
CA ARG A 117 2.30 17.20 13.58
C ARG A 117 1.09 17.87 14.24
N LEU A 118 0.31 17.18 15.06
CA LEU A 118 -0.83 17.78 15.76
C LEU A 118 -0.39 18.98 16.62
N PRO A 119 -1.02 20.16 16.47
CA PRO A 119 -0.83 21.26 17.39
C PRO A 119 -1.23 20.84 18.81
N ARG A 120 -0.41 21.20 19.81
CA ARG A 120 -0.60 20.76 21.22
C ARG A 120 -2.01 21.02 21.75
N LYS A 121 -2.60 22.16 21.41
CA LYS A 121 -3.98 22.52 21.82
C LYS A 121 -5.03 21.58 21.21
N VAL A 122 -4.85 21.19 19.95
CA VAL A 122 -5.74 20.25 19.24
C VAL A 122 -5.57 18.84 19.82
N MET A 123 -4.33 18.38 19.99
CA MET A 123 -4.02 17.09 20.60
C MET A 123 -4.66 16.94 21.99
N HIS A 124 -4.53 17.95 22.87
CA HIS A 124 -5.16 17.92 24.19
C HIS A 124 -6.69 17.84 24.10
N ARG A 125 -7.32 18.55 23.15
CA ARG A 125 -8.77 18.48 22.94
C ARG A 125 -9.19 17.08 22.51
N ILE A 126 -8.52 16.50 21.50
CA ILE A 126 -8.80 15.15 21.01
C ILE A 126 -8.69 14.13 22.14
N PHE A 127 -7.60 14.18 22.91
CA PHE A 127 -7.38 13.23 24.02
C PHE A 127 -8.38 13.42 25.16
N ALA A 128 -8.95 14.62 25.34
CA ALA A 128 -9.97 14.85 26.34
C ALA A 128 -11.33 14.22 25.98
N VAL A 129 -11.63 14.03 24.69
CA VAL A 129 -12.90 13.43 24.24
C VAL A 129 -13.02 11.97 24.68
N GLY A 130 -11.91 11.21 24.67
CA GLY A 130 -11.89 9.82 25.12
C GLY A 130 -12.35 8.80 24.08
N LEU A 131 -12.59 9.22 22.83
CA LEU A 131 -12.83 8.30 21.72
C LEU A 131 -11.61 7.39 21.49
N PRO A 132 -11.81 6.17 20.96
CA PRO A 132 -10.71 5.30 20.57
C PRO A 132 -9.87 5.94 19.45
N LEU A 133 -8.54 5.79 19.55
CA LEU A 133 -7.59 6.44 18.66
C LEU A 133 -6.69 5.43 17.94
N VAL A 134 -6.37 5.71 16.69
CA VAL A 134 -5.22 5.11 15.99
C VAL A 134 -4.32 6.23 15.50
N LEU A 135 -3.06 6.22 15.92
CA LEU A 135 -2.11 7.29 15.62
C LEU A 135 -0.90 6.70 14.89
N ALA A 136 -0.70 7.11 13.64
CA ALA A 136 0.55 6.86 12.95
C ALA A 136 1.50 8.04 13.17
N THR A 137 2.73 7.78 13.59
CA THR A 137 3.65 8.83 14.05
C THR A 137 5.12 8.42 13.95
N HIS A 138 6.01 9.41 13.88
CA HIS A 138 7.46 9.22 14.04
C HIS A 138 7.94 9.34 15.49
N ARG A 139 7.07 9.78 16.40
CA ARG A 139 7.39 10.05 17.81
C ARG A 139 6.46 9.27 18.72
N ASP A 140 6.98 8.79 19.84
CA ASP A 140 6.18 8.14 20.86
C ASP A 140 5.31 9.16 21.64
N LEU A 141 3.98 8.99 21.57
CA LEU A 141 3.00 9.80 22.28
C LEU A 141 2.47 9.11 23.55
N THR A 142 3.02 7.95 23.94
CA THR A 142 2.57 7.12 25.06
C THR A 142 2.38 7.93 26.34
N ARG A 143 3.36 8.78 26.68
CA ARG A 143 3.29 9.59 27.91
C ARG A 143 2.10 10.55 27.91
N ALA A 144 1.82 11.19 26.77
CA ALA A 144 0.71 12.13 26.64
C ALA A 144 -0.64 11.41 26.68
N LEU A 145 -0.75 10.28 25.98
CA LEU A 145 -1.94 9.42 25.97
C LEU A 145 -2.26 8.85 27.36
N LYS A 146 -1.27 8.26 28.04
CA LYS A 146 -1.44 7.73 29.40
C LYS A 146 -1.85 8.81 30.39
N LYS A 147 -1.30 10.04 30.27
CA LYS A 147 -1.72 11.17 31.10
C LYS A 147 -3.18 11.57 30.89
N ALA A 148 -3.72 11.37 29.68
CA ALA A 148 -5.14 11.58 29.38
C ALA A 148 -6.04 10.38 29.75
N GLY A 149 -5.44 9.30 30.28
CA GLY A 149 -6.15 8.11 30.74
C GLY A 149 -6.33 7.03 29.67
N TYR A 150 -5.57 7.07 28.57
CA TYR A 150 -5.65 6.03 27.53
C TYR A 150 -4.91 4.75 27.92
N ARG A 151 -5.50 3.61 27.56
CA ARG A 151 -4.81 2.33 27.42
C ARG A 151 -4.12 2.32 26.06
N VAL A 152 -2.79 2.24 26.08
CA VAL A 152 -1.96 2.43 24.88
C VAL A 152 -1.34 1.11 24.45
N THR A 153 -1.57 0.72 23.20
CA THR A 153 -0.89 -0.37 22.50
C THR A 153 0.02 0.24 21.44
N THR A 154 1.29 -0.17 21.37
CA THR A 154 2.27 0.43 20.47
C THR A 154 2.91 -0.63 19.59
N TYR A 155 2.91 -0.37 18.28
CA TYR A 155 3.56 -1.20 17.27
C TYR A 155 4.71 -0.41 16.66
N HIS A 156 5.93 -0.93 16.79
CA HIS A 156 7.10 -0.41 16.11
C HIS A 156 7.21 -1.03 14.72
N LEU A 157 7.18 -0.20 13.68
CA LEU A 157 7.20 -0.62 12.29
C LEU A 157 8.60 -0.45 11.71
N GLY A 158 9.03 -1.47 10.96
CA GLY A 158 10.35 -1.54 10.33
C GLY A 158 11.02 -2.87 10.63
N ASP A 159 11.02 -3.29 11.90
CA ASP A 159 11.75 -4.49 12.35
C ASP A 159 11.22 -5.80 11.72
N THR A 160 9.96 -5.80 11.28
CA THR A 160 9.25 -6.96 10.71
C THR A 160 9.06 -6.87 9.20
N ASN A 161 9.62 -5.86 8.53
CA ASN A 161 9.55 -5.72 7.07
C ASN A 161 10.58 -6.64 6.41
N ASP A 162 10.33 -7.94 6.49
CA ASP A 162 11.21 -8.98 5.96
C ASP A 162 10.92 -9.30 4.48
N ALA A 163 11.71 -10.23 3.93
CA ALA A 163 11.57 -10.65 2.53
C ALA A 163 10.22 -11.32 2.25
N ARG A 164 9.54 -11.91 3.24
CA ARG A 164 8.23 -12.53 3.05
C ARG A 164 7.15 -11.46 2.90
N LEU A 165 7.20 -10.40 3.71
CA LEU A 165 6.30 -9.26 3.57
C LEU A 165 6.48 -8.58 2.21
N VAL A 166 7.72 -8.36 1.78
CA VAL A 166 8.03 -7.77 0.46
C VAL A 166 7.50 -8.65 -0.67
N LEU A 167 7.77 -9.97 -0.59
CA LEU A 167 7.27 -10.96 -1.55
C LEU A 167 5.74 -10.91 -1.68
N GLU A 168 5.05 -10.99 -0.55
CA GLU A 168 3.58 -11.04 -0.53
C GLU A 168 2.96 -9.73 -1.01
N SER A 169 3.45 -8.60 -0.51
CA SER A 169 2.94 -7.28 -0.90
C SER A 169 3.15 -6.99 -2.39
N ALA A 170 4.33 -7.29 -2.93
CA ALA A 170 4.62 -7.10 -4.34
C ALA A 170 3.76 -8.01 -5.22
N ASN A 171 3.65 -9.29 -4.89
CA ASN A 171 2.86 -10.23 -5.68
C ASN A 171 1.36 -9.96 -5.63
N ARG A 172 0.82 -9.44 -4.51
CA ARG A 172 -0.58 -8.95 -4.47
C ARG A 172 -0.80 -7.80 -5.45
N ARG A 173 0.14 -6.85 -5.54
CA ARG A 173 0.05 -5.71 -6.48
C ARG A 173 0.16 -6.17 -7.94
N ILE A 174 1.03 -7.14 -8.22
CA ILE A 174 1.16 -7.74 -9.55
C ILE A 174 -0.15 -8.42 -9.96
N GLU A 175 -0.70 -9.25 -9.07
CA GLU A 175 -1.96 -9.96 -9.31
C GLU A 175 -3.14 -8.99 -9.51
N ALA A 176 -3.23 -7.93 -8.71
CA ALA A 176 -4.25 -6.88 -8.85
C ALA A 176 -4.13 -6.10 -10.18
N SER A 177 -2.98 -6.21 -10.86
CA SER A 177 -2.71 -5.55 -12.14
C SER A 177 -2.87 -6.50 -13.34
N ARG A 178 -3.39 -7.71 -13.13
CA ARG A 178 -3.66 -8.72 -14.16
C ARG A 178 -4.65 -8.22 -15.21
N LEU A 179 -4.28 -8.29 -16.48
CA LEU A 179 -5.11 -7.88 -17.62
C LEU A 179 -6.23 -8.89 -17.93
N GLY A 180 -5.94 -10.19 -17.82
CA GLY A 180 -6.92 -11.23 -18.09
C GLY A 180 -6.50 -12.62 -17.62
N PRO A 181 -7.23 -13.67 -18.04
CA PRO A 181 -6.85 -15.06 -17.77
C PRO A 181 -5.44 -15.37 -18.28
N GLY A 182 -4.64 -16.09 -17.50
CA GLY A 182 -3.27 -16.48 -17.88
C GLY A 182 -2.30 -16.44 -16.69
N SER A 183 -1.00 -16.49 -16.95
CA SER A 183 0.02 -16.21 -15.94
C SER A 183 0.28 -14.70 -15.84
N VAL A 184 0.82 -14.26 -14.70
CA VAL A 184 1.44 -12.94 -14.51
C VAL A 184 2.86 -13.18 -14.01
N PRO A 185 3.79 -12.22 -14.16
CA PRO A 185 5.10 -12.36 -13.55
C PRO A 185 4.98 -12.46 -12.02
N ASN A 186 5.96 -13.09 -11.38
CA ASN A 186 5.96 -13.27 -9.93
C ASN A 186 7.32 -12.85 -9.38
N LEU A 187 7.34 -11.98 -8.38
CA LEU A 187 8.53 -11.68 -7.62
C LEU A 187 8.92 -12.94 -6.85
N SER A 188 10.16 -13.41 -6.97
CA SER A 188 10.60 -14.59 -6.23
C SER A 188 11.03 -14.24 -4.80
N LEU A 189 11.10 -15.24 -3.91
CA LEU A 189 11.68 -15.04 -2.58
C LEU A 189 13.16 -14.62 -2.65
N GLN A 190 13.89 -15.07 -3.67
CA GLN A 190 15.28 -14.66 -3.88
C GLN A 190 15.36 -13.15 -4.20
N ASP A 191 14.52 -12.66 -5.10
CA ASP A 191 14.45 -11.24 -5.45
C ASP A 191 14.05 -10.40 -4.22
N ALA A 192 13.07 -10.87 -3.44
CA ALA A 192 12.65 -10.19 -2.23
C ALA A 192 13.78 -10.12 -1.18
N ASN A 193 14.60 -11.17 -1.04
CA ASN A 193 15.78 -11.13 -0.18
C ASN A 193 16.82 -10.12 -0.67
N GLU A 194 17.07 -10.04 -1.99
CA GLU A 194 18.00 -9.07 -2.55
C GLU A 194 17.50 -7.63 -2.33
N LEU A 195 16.21 -7.38 -2.53
CA LEU A 195 15.57 -6.09 -2.26
C LEU A 195 15.70 -5.69 -0.79
N VAL A 196 15.40 -6.59 0.14
CA VAL A 196 15.58 -6.34 1.57
C VAL A 196 17.05 -6.15 1.93
N SER A 197 17.98 -6.89 1.32
CA SER A 197 19.42 -6.67 1.53
C SER A 197 19.87 -5.30 1.06
N ARG A 198 19.24 -4.74 0.01
CA ARG A 198 19.61 -3.45 -0.58
C ARG A 198 18.96 -2.26 0.11
N PHE A 199 17.69 -2.37 0.48
CA PHE A 199 16.88 -1.26 1.00
C PHE A 199 16.54 -1.40 2.50
N GLY A 200 16.93 -2.52 3.12
CA GLY A 200 16.49 -2.87 4.46
C GLY A 200 14.98 -2.96 4.54
N SER A 201 14.41 -2.39 5.59
CA SER A 201 12.96 -2.38 5.84
C SER A 201 12.19 -1.27 5.10
N ASP A 202 12.80 -0.57 4.12
CA ASP A 202 12.20 0.59 3.44
C ASP A 202 11.33 0.13 2.27
N ILE A 203 10.07 -0.17 2.59
CA ILE A 203 9.11 -0.67 1.60
C ILE A 203 8.88 0.36 0.50
N ARG A 204 8.82 1.67 0.83
CA ARG A 204 8.65 2.71 -0.19
C ARG A 204 9.85 2.78 -1.13
N GLY A 205 11.06 2.64 -0.61
CA GLY A 205 12.27 2.55 -1.43
C GLY A 205 12.25 1.33 -2.37
N ILE A 206 11.84 0.17 -1.87
CA ILE A 206 11.68 -1.06 -2.66
C ILE A 206 10.63 -0.87 -3.77
N GLU A 207 9.46 -0.34 -3.43
CA GLU A 207 8.37 -0.10 -4.39
C GLU A 207 8.79 0.90 -5.48
N GLY A 208 9.47 1.99 -5.11
CA GLY A 208 10.00 2.96 -6.07
C GLY A 208 11.04 2.34 -7.01
N TYR A 209 11.92 1.49 -6.49
CA TYR A 209 12.85 0.73 -7.33
C TYR A 209 12.11 -0.20 -8.30
N LEU A 210 11.16 -0.99 -7.80
CA LEU A 210 10.38 -1.92 -8.63
C LEU A 210 9.55 -1.19 -9.70
N TYR A 211 9.01 -0.01 -9.38
CA TYR A 211 8.34 0.85 -10.34
C TYR A 211 9.25 1.16 -11.52
N GLU A 212 10.45 1.69 -11.26
CA GLU A 212 11.42 2.03 -12.30
C GLU A 212 11.84 0.80 -13.12
N GLN A 213 12.09 -0.33 -12.45
CA GLN A 213 12.46 -1.57 -13.14
C GLN A 213 11.38 -2.04 -14.11
N VAL A 214 10.12 -2.07 -13.67
CA VAL A 214 9.00 -2.49 -14.53
C VAL A 214 8.69 -1.44 -15.60
N GLN A 215 8.88 -0.15 -15.28
CA GLN A 215 8.67 0.95 -16.21
C GLN A 215 9.65 0.90 -17.38
N ASN A 216 10.92 0.56 -17.13
CA ASN A 216 11.95 0.40 -18.15
C ASN A 216 11.74 -0.82 -19.07
N GLN A 217 10.86 -1.74 -18.70
CA GLN A 217 10.49 -2.92 -19.50
C GLN A 217 9.16 -2.74 -20.25
N ALA A 218 8.64 -1.51 -20.31
CA ALA A 218 7.49 -1.18 -21.14
C ALA A 218 7.73 -1.59 -22.61
N TYR A 219 6.74 -2.21 -23.23
CA TYR A 219 6.77 -2.70 -24.62
C TYR A 219 7.84 -3.77 -24.92
N SER A 220 8.38 -4.45 -23.91
CA SER A 220 9.27 -5.60 -24.09
C SER A 220 8.51 -6.83 -24.64
N ASP A 221 9.25 -7.85 -25.06
CA ASP A 221 8.74 -9.13 -25.57
C ASP A 221 9.32 -10.36 -24.85
N GLY A 222 10.00 -10.17 -23.71
CA GLY A 222 10.69 -11.22 -22.95
C GLY A 222 9.97 -11.65 -21.66
N GLU A 223 10.75 -12.09 -20.67
CA GLU A 223 10.29 -12.31 -19.30
C GLU A 223 10.58 -11.08 -18.44
N MET A 224 9.62 -10.70 -17.59
CA MET A 224 9.81 -9.58 -16.66
C MET A 224 10.84 -9.91 -15.60
N ARG A 225 11.80 -9.00 -15.40
CA ARG A 225 12.81 -9.08 -14.34
C ARG A 225 12.58 -8.00 -13.30
N PHE A 226 12.58 -8.37 -12.03
CA PHE A 226 12.40 -7.42 -10.92
C PHE A 226 13.71 -6.95 -10.32
N VAL A 227 14.74 -7.79 -10.40
CA VAL A 227 16.07 -7.51 -9.89
C VAL A 227 17.08 -7.88 -10.97
N ASP A 228 17.92 -6.92 -11.34
CA ASP A 228 19.06 -7.22 -12.20
C ASP A 228 20.07 -7.99 -11.38
N CYS A 229 20.35 -9.24 -11.77
CA CYS A 229 21.51 -9.96 -11.28
C CYS A 229 22.75 -9.14 -11.66
N VAL A 230 23.27 -8.32 -10.75
CA VAL A 230 24.61 -7.77 -10.89
C VAL A 230 25.53 -8.99 -10.94
N ARG A 231 26.04 -9.32 -12.13
CA ARG A 231 27.23 -10.17 -12.24
C ARG A 231 28.25 -9.54 -11.29
N LYS A 232 28.57 -10.21 -10.19
CA LYS A 232 29.72 -9.87 -9.33
C LYS A 232 31.00 -10.12 -10.16
N GLY A 233 31.24 -9.24 -11.12
CA GLY A 233 32.42 -9.17 -11.96
C GLY A 233 33.32 -8.08 -11.43
N ARG A 234 33.97 -8.36 -10.30
CA ARG A 234 35.29 -7.79 -10.00
C ARG A 234 36.17 -8.92 -9.50
N GLY A 235 36.67 -9.68 -10.46
CA GLY A 235 37.94 -10.36 -10.26
C GLY A 235 38.98 -9.30 -9.97
N LEU A 236 39.45 -9.27 -8.73
CA LEU A 236 40.75 -8.72 -8.39
C LEU A 236 41.77 -9.55 -9.17
N TYR A 237 42.33 -8.96 -10.22
CA TYR A 237 43.64 -9.40 -10.68
C TYR A 237 44.63 -9.00 -9.59
N LEU A 238 45.20 -10.02 -8.93
CA LEU A 238 46.47 -9.94 -8.23
C LEU A 238 47.60 -9.77 -9.26
#